data_AF-A0A2S9FX61-F1
#
_entry.id   AF-A0A2S9FX61-F1
#
_cell.length_a   1.000
_cell.length_b   1.000
_cell.length_c   1.000
_cell.angle_alpha   90.00
_cell.angle_beta   90.00
_cell.angle_gamma   90.00
#
_symmetry.space_group_name_H-M   'P 1'
#
loop_
_entity.id
_entity.type
_entity.pdbx_description
1 polymer ?
#
loop_
_entity_poly.entity_id
_entity_poly.type
_entity_poly.pdbx_seq_one_letter_code
_entity_poly.pdbx_strand_id
1 'polypeptide(L)'
;QCWLTDMDGVLVREEHALPGAAEFLQRLIDRERPFLVLTNNSLFTPRDLAARLTRAGLSVPESAIWTSALATAAFLADQLPGGSA
;
A
#
# COMPACT_ATOMS: atom_id res chain seq x y z
N GLN A 1 0.64 -8.31 -16.06
CA GLN A 1 -0.40 -7.32 -15.70
C GLN A 1 -0.44 -7.22 -14.18
N CYS A 2 -0.45 -6.01 -13.61
CA CYS A 2 -0.45 -5.75 -12.17
C CYS A 2 -1.72 -4.97 -11.79
N TRP A 3 -2.22 -5.16 -10.56
CA TRP A 3 -3.32 -4.39 -10.00
C TRP A 3 -2.82 -3.26 -9.11
N LEU A 4 -3.35 -2.06 -9.32
CA LEU A 4 -3.09 -0.92 -8.47
C LEU A 4 -4.39 -0.57 -7.75
N THR A 5 -4.34 -0.42 -6.44
CA THR A 5 -5.51 -0.06 -5.63
C THR A 5 -5.15 1.07 -4.69
N ASP A 6 -6.10 1.98 -4.48
CA ASP A 6 -6.04 2.92 -3.38
C ASP A 6 -6.30 2.20 -2.04
N MET A 7 -6.04 2.88 -0.92
CA MET A 7 -6.22 2.36 0.43
C MET A 7 -7.49 2.90 1.10
N ASP A 8 -7.52 4.20 1.39
CA ASP A 8 -8.58 4.85 2.16
C ASP A 8 -9.84 5.06 1.29
N GLY A 9 -10.99 4.56 1.73
CA GLY A 9 -12.23 4.58 0.96
C GLY A 9 -12.36 3.46 -0.08
N VAL A 10 -11.33 2.62 -0.25
CA VAL A 10 -11.33 1.48 -1.19
C VAL A 10 -11.12 0.15 -0.47
N LEU A 11 -10.04 0.01 0.30
CA LEU A 11 -9.79 -1.19 1.11
C LEU A 11 -10.29 -1.00 2.54
N VAL A 12 -10.15 0.20 3.10
CA VAL A 12 -10.50 0.51 4.48
C VAL A 12 -11.31 1.80 4.57
N ARG A 13 -12.07 1.93 5.65
CA ARG A 13 -12.62 3.20 6.12
C ARG A 13 -12.28 3.33 7.60
N GLU A 14 -11.47 4.33 7.93
CA GLU A 14 -10.86 4.47 9.25
C GLU A 14 -10.05 3.20 9.59
N GLU A 15 -10.29 2.57 10.73
CA GLU A 15 -9.58 1.35 11.18
C GLU A 15 -10.31 0.05 10.77
N HIS A 16 -11.31 0.13 9.87
CA HIS A 16 -12.14 -1.02 9.48
C HIS A 16 -11.99 -1.35 8.00
N ALA A 17 -11.84 -2.64 7.68
CA ALA A 17 -11.91 -3.11 6.29
C ALA A 17 -13.30 -2.88 5.70
N LEU A 18 -13.35 -2.48 4.43
CA LEU A 18 -14.59 -2.42 3.68
C LEU A 18 -15.06 -3.84 3.28
N PRO A 19 -16.38 -4.08 3.19
CA PRO A 19 -16.90 -5.37 2.76
C PRO A 19 -16.31 -5.82 1.43
N GLY A 20 -15.80 -7.05 1.37
CA GLY A 20 -15.17 -7.63 0.18
C GLY A 20 -13.70 -7.25 -0.05
N ALA A 21 -13.11 -6.33 0.72
CA ALA A 21 -11.70 -5.95 0.57
C ALA A 21 -10.74 -7.14 0.84
N ALA A 22 -11.00 -7.89 1.92
CA ALA A 22 -10.21 -9.09 2.24
C ALA A 22 -10.33 -10.15 1.14
N GLU A 23 -11.55 -10.42 0.66
CA GLU A 23 -11.81 -11.39 -0.41
C GLU A 23 -11.16 -10.95 -1.74
N PHE A 24 -11.17 -9.65 -2.03
CA PHE A 24 -10.52 -9.09 -3.21
C PHE A 24 -9.01 -9.32 -3.17
N LEU A 25 -8.35 -8.96 -2.06
CA LEU A 25 -6.91 -9.17 -1.90
C LEU A 25 -6.55 -10.67 -1.95
N GLN A 26 -7.35 -11.51 -1.27
CA GLN A 26 -7.14 -12.96 -1.30
C GLN A 26 -7.24 -13.52 -2.72
N ARG A 27 -8.21 -13.06 -3.53
CA ARG A 27 -8.33 -13.48 -4.94
C ARG A 27 -7.15 -13.03 -5.81
N LEU A 28 -6.47 -11.93 -5.47
CA LEU A 28 -5.24 -11.53 -6.17
C LEU A 28 -4.09 -12.48 -5.81
N ILE A 29 -3.97 -12.81 -4.53
CA ILE A 29 -2.97 -13.75 -4.01
C ILE A 29 -3.17 -15.15 -4.62
N ASP A 30 -4.39 -15.70 -4.54
CA ASP A 30 -4.72 -17.05 -5.03
C ASP A 30 -4.47 -17.22 -6.53
N ARG A 31 -4.53 -16.11 -7.28
CA ARG A 31 -4.27 -16.10 -8.73
C ARG A 31 -2.86 -15.64 -9.09
N GLU A 32 -1.99 -15.49 -8.10
CA GLU A 32 -0.62 -15.00 -8.27
C GLU A 32 -0.57 -13.68 -9.07
N ARG A 33 -1.59 -12.82 -8.91
CA ARG A 33 -1.65 -11.53 -9.59
C ARG A 33 -0.90 -10.50 -8.74
N PRO A 34 0.21 -9.92 -9.25
CA PRO A 34 0.90 -8.86 -8.52
C PRO A 34 -0.03 -7.68 -8.28
N PHE A 35 0.08 -7.09 -7.10
CA PHE A 35 -0.67 -5.89 -6.75
C PHE A 35 0.16 -4.92 -5.90
N LEU A 36 -0.24 -3.66 -5.93
CA LEU A 36 0.34 -2.58 -5.13
C LEU A 36 -0.79 -1.72 -4.56
N VAL A 37 -0.75 -1.51 -3.25
CA VAL A 37 -1.57 -0.55 -2.53
C VAL A 37 -0.86 0.79 -2.56
N LEU A 38 -1.48 1.77 -3.19
CA LEU A 38 -1.00 3.15 -3.27
C LEU A 38 -1.77 3.99 -2.26
N THR A 39 -1.09 4.87 -1.54
CA THR A 39 -1.75 5.83 -0.64
C THR A 39 -0.99 7.14 -0.57
N ASN A 40 -1.74 8.25 -0.48
CA ASN A 40 -1.17 9.56 -0.18
C ASN A 40 -0.86 9.76 1.31
N ASN A 41 -1.16 8.78 2.17
CA ASN A 41 -0.78 8.80 3.57
C ASN A 41 0.75 8.74 3.72
N SER A 42 1.35 9.88 4.08
CA SER A 42 2.79 10.05 4.29
C SER A 42 3.18 10.04 5.77
N LEU A 43 2.25 9.77 6.69
CA LEU A 43 2.51 9.78 8.12
C LEU A 43 3.13 8.47 8.62
N PHE A 44 2.87 7.37 7.91
CA PHE A 44 3.23 6.01 8.34
C PHE A 44 4.20 5.36 7.37
N THR A 45 5.09 4.52 7.90
CA THR A 45 5.94 3.67 7.08
C THR A 45 5.11 2.54 6.44
N PRO A 46 5.59 1.88 5.37
CA PRO A 46 4.94 0.68 4.83
C PRO A 46 4.71 -0.41 5.89
N ARG A 47 5.66 -0.58 6.82
CA ARG A 47 5.53 -1.48 7.96
C ARG A 47 4.37 -1.11 8.88
N ASP A 48 4.24 0.16 9.23
CA ASP A 48 3.16 0.64 10.09
C ASP A 48 1.78 0.46 9.42
N LEU A 49 1.71 0.72 8.12
CA LEU A 49 0.50 0.54 7.32
C LEU A 49 0.13 -0.94 7.19
N ALA A 50 1.09 -1.82 6.91
CA ALA A 50 0.86 -3.28 6.88
C ALA A 50 0.31 -3.79 8.23
N ALA A 51 0.87 -3.31 9.34
CA ALA A 51 0.38 -3.66 10.68
C ALA A 51 -1.04 -3.13 10.95
N ARG A 52 -1.37 -1.92 10.50
CA ARG A 52 -2.73 -1.34 10.57
C ARG A 52 -3.73 -2.16 9.75
N LEU A 53 -3.41 -2.44 8.49
CA LEU A 53 -4.24 -3.25 7.59
C LEU A 53 -4.48 -4.65 8.18
N THR A 54 -3.44 -5.25 8.76
CA THR A 54 -3.57 -6.55 9.45
C THR A 54 -4.57 -6.49 10.60
N ARG A 55 -4.52 -5.43 11.43
CA ARG A 55 -5.51 -5.22 12.51
C ARG A 55 -6.93 -5.01 11.98
N ALA A 56 -7.07 -4.42 10.79
CA ALA A 56 -8.35 -4.28 10.09
C ALA A 56 -8.83 -5.58 9.39
N GLY A 57 -8.04 -6.67 9.44
CA GLY A 57 -8.37 -7.95 8.82
C GLY A 57 -7.87 -8.11 7.38
N LEU A 58 -6.96 -7.25 6.92
CA LEU A 58 -6.38 -7.28 5.58
C LEU A 58 -4.90 -7.67 5.62
N SER A 59 -4.55 -8.79 5.01
CA SER A 59 -3.16 -9.21 4.86
C SER A 59 -2.55 -8.56 3.62
N VAL A 60 -1.68 -7.58 3.83
CA VAL A 60 -0.93 -6.89 2.77
C VAL A 60 0.55 -6.84 3.16
N PRO A 61 1.46 -7.41 2.35
CA PRO A 61 2.88 -7.35 2.66
C PRO A 61 3.41 -5.91 2.49
N GLU A 62 4.42 -5.53 3.28
CA GLU A 62 5.03 -4.20 3.24
C GLU A 62 5.54 -3.82 1.85
N SER A 63 6.07 -4.80 1.12
CA SER A 63 6.56 -4.63 -0.26
C SER A 63 5.47 -4.32 -1.27
N ALA A 64 4.19 -4.53 -0.91
CA ALA A 64 3.04 -4.20 -1.73
C ALA A 64 2.39 -2.88 -1.30
N ILE A 65 3.07 -2.02 -0.53
CA ILE A 65 2.59 -0.69 -0.14
C ILE A 65 3.53 0.38 -0.69
N TRP A 66 2.96 1.37 -1.36
CA TRP A 66 3.69 2.52 -1.89
C TRP A 66 3.03 3.82 -1.44
N THR A 67 3.76 4.62 -0.66
CA THR A 67 3.26 5.88 -0.10
C THR A 67 3.73 7.08 -0.93
N SER A 68 3.04 8.21 -0.79
CA SER A 68 3.48 9.49 -1.38
C SER A 68 4.88 9.91 -0.89
N ALA A 69 5.25 9.60 0.36
CA ALA A 69 6.59 9.85 0.88
C ALA A 69 7.67 9.05 0.13
N LEU A 70 7.41 7.76 -0.12
CA LEU A 70 8.31 6.92 -0.93
C LEU A 70 8.38 7.39 -2.37
N ALA A 71 7.24 7.76 -2.96
CA ALA A 71 7.20 8.33 -4.31
C ALA A 71 8.06 9.59 -4.41
N THR A 72 7.99 10.46 -3.40
CA THR A 72 8.77 11.70 -3.34
C THR A 72 10.26 11.40 -3.19
N ALA A 73 10.64 10.49 -2.29
CA ALA A 73 12.02 10.07 -2.10
C ALA A 73 12.61 9.47 -3.39
N ALA A 74 11.87 8.60 -4.07
CA ALA A 74 12.28 8.01 -5.35
C ALA A 74 12.44 9.09 -6.43
N PHE A 75 11.47 10.01 -6.54
CA PHE A 75 11.55 11.12 -7.48
C PHE A 75 12.80 11.99 -7.23
N LEU A 76 13.09 12.36 -5.98
CA LEU A 76 14.26 13.17 -5.64
C LEU A 76 15.57 12.44 -5.95
N ALA A 77 15.64 11.13 -5.68
CA ALA A 77 16.81 10.31 -6.00
C ALA A 77 17.09 10.26 -7.52
N ASP A 78 16.04 10.23 -8.35
CA ASP A 78 16.17 10.29 -9.81
C ASP A 78 16.60 11.68 -10.31
N GLN A 79 16.16 12.76 -9.64
CA GLN A 79 16.53 14.13 -10.02
C GLN A 79 17.96 14.50 -9.62
N LEU A 80 18.45 13.97 -8.49
CA LEU A 80 19.79 14.25 -7.99
C LEU A 80 20.49 12.95 -7.57
N PRO A 81 21.12 12.23 -8.52
CA PRO A 81 21.88 11.03 -8.19
C PRO A 81 22.98 11.34 -7.16
N GLY A 82 22.86 10.79 -5.95
CA GLY A 82 23.77 11.06 -4.83
C GLY A 82 23.35 12.21 -3.90
N GLY A 83 22.16 12.78 -4.08
CA GLY A 83 21.57 13.75 -3.16
C GLY A 83 21.16 13.12 -1.82
N SER A 84 21.39 13.84 -0.73
CA SER A 84 20.85 13.50 0.59
C SER A 84 19.75 14.49 0.96
N ALA A 85 18.61 13.98 1.42
CA ALA A 85 17.57 14.76 2.09
C ALA A 85 17.91 15.00 3.56
#